data_AF-L9KK24-F1
#
_entry.id   AF-L9KK24-F1
#
_cell.length_a   1.000
_cell.length_b   1.000
_cell.length_c   1.000
_cell.angle_alpha   90.00
_cell.angle_beta   90.00
_cell.angle_gamma   90.00
#
_symmetry.space_group_name_H-M   'P 1'
#
loop_
_entity.id
_entity.type
_entity.pdbx_description
1 polymer ?
#
loop_
_entity_poly.entity_id
_entity_poly.type
_entity_poly.pdbx_seq_one_letter_code
_entity_poly.pdbx_strand_id
1 'polypeptide(L)'
;MRKGSFKYSWVLDKLKAEHERDITINISLWKFETSKYHVTIINASGHRDFIKNMIIGTSQADCAFLIVAAGVGEFETGISKNGQTCEHALLAYTLGVKQLIVGVNKMDSTEPPYGHRRYEEIVKEVSTYIKKIGYNPTIAAFVPISGWNVNVKTEVKSVEMHHEALSEALSRDNVGFNVKNISAKDVRCGYVASDSKNDPPMEAAGFTAQVIILNHPGQISAGYAPVLDCHLCDILASLLS
;
A
#
# COMPACT_ATOMS: atom_id res chain seq x y z
N MET A 1 7.81 15.23 -13.69
CA MET A 1 7.05 14.49 -12.65
C MET A 1 7.96 13.41 -12.05
N ARG A 2 8.60 13.66 -10.90
CA ARG A 2 9.36 12.62 -10.19
C ARG A 2 8.41 11.83 -9.28
N LYS A 3 8.44 10.49 -9.40
CA LYS A 3 7.59 9.52 -8.70
C LYS A 3 8.13 9.28 -7.29
N GLY A 4 7.22 9.02 -6.35
CA GLY A 4 7.51 8.84 -4.92
C GLY A 4 8.43 7.66 -4.66
N SER A 5 9.30 7.77 -3.65
CA SER A 5 10.39 6.84 -3.41
C SER A 5 9.91 5.47 -2.93
N PHE A 6 10.22 4.42 -3.69
CA PHE A 6 9.93 3.02 -3.36
C PHE A 6 11.00 2.43 -2.43
N LYS A 7 10.95 2.77 -1.13
CA LYS A 7 11.98 2.37 -0.15
C LYS A 7 12.14 0.85 0.02
N TYR A 8 11.06 0.08 -0.15
CA TYR A 8 11.09 -1.39 -0.09
C TYR A 8 11.46 -2.04 -1.44
N SER A 9 11.13 -1.42 -2.58
CA SER A 9 11.63 -1.92 -3.87
C SER A 9 13.14 -1.75 -3.95
N TRP A 10 13.70 -0.68 -3.35
CA TRP A 10 15.13 -0.46 -3.21
C TRP A 10 15.89 -1.54 -2.44
N VAL A 11 15.22 -2.32 -1.58
CA VAL A 11 15.83 -3.49 -0.94
C VAL A 11 15.95 -4.63 -1.93
N LEU A 12 14.98 -4.79 -2.84
CA LEU A 12 14.90 -5.88 -3.80
C LEU A 12 15.66 -5.59 -5.10
N ASP A 13 15.69 -4.34 -5.53
CA ASP A 13 16.35 -3.83 -6.73
C ASP A 13 17.82 -3.56 -6.36
N LYS A 14 18.77 -4.09 -7.14
CA LYS A 14 20.21 -3.97 -6.85
C LYS A 14 20.95 -3.12 -7.89
N LEU A 15 20.35 -2.88 -9.04
CA LEU A 15 20.98 -2.14 -10.13
C LEU A 15 20.62 -0.66 -10.07
N LYS A 16 21.61 0.20 -10.31
CA LYS A 16 21.41 1.65 -10.45
C LYS A 16 20.35 2.01 -11.50
N ALA A 17 20.29 1.24 -12.59
CA ALA A 17 19.29 1.41 -13.65
C ALA A 17 17.85 0.99 -13.24
N GLU A 18 17.69 0.11 -12.24
CA GLU A 18 16.38 -0.23 -11.66
C GLU A 18 15.87 0.92 -10.80
N HIS A 19 16.76 1.49 -9.98
CA HIS A 19 16.47 2.65 -9.13
C HIS A 19 16.19 3.94 -9.91
N GLU A 20 16.81 4.13 -11.07
CA GLU A 20 16.58 5.31 -11.91
C GLU A 20 15.27 5.24 -12.71
N ARG A 21 14.75 4.03 -12.94
CA ARG A 21 13.57 3.79 -13.79
C ARG A 21 12.35 3.29 -13.02
N ASP A 22 12.47 3.04 -11.72
CA ASP A 22 11.45 2.44 -10.84
C ASP A 22 10.83 1.15 -11.43
N ILE A 23 11.67 0.33 -12.07
CA ILE A 23 11.29 -0.99 -12.60
C ILE A 23 12.36 -2.00 -12.22
N THR A 24 11.97 -3.15 -11.69
CA THR A 24 12.87 -4.29 -11.56
C THR A 24 13.28 -4.75 -12.96
N ILE A 25 14.57 -4.94 -13.22
CA ILE A 25 15.11 -5.32 -14.52
C ILE A 25 15.66 -6.75 -14.42
N ASN A 26 16.51 -7.02 -13.44
CA ASN A 26 17.06 -8.34 -13.16
C ASN A 26 16.27 -9.06 -12.08
N ILE A 27 16.29 -10.38 -12.15
CA ILE A 27 15.70 -11.23 -11.12
C ILE A 27 16.50 -11.06 -9.84
N SER A 28 15.85 -10.70 -8.73
CA SER A 28 16.48 -10.74 -7.41
C SER A 28 16.00 -11.94 -6.62
N LEU A 29 16.98 -12.62 -6.00
CA LEU A 29 16.76 -13.82 -5.21
C LEU A 29 16.95 -13.48 -3.73
N TRP A 30 15.93 -13.76 -2.94
CA TRP A 30 15.94 -13.58 -1.49
C TRP A 30 15.59 -14.88 -0.81
N LYS A 31 16.23 -15.18 0.31
CA LYS A 31 15.99 -16.42 1.05
C LYS A 31 15.56 -16.09 2.46
N PHE A 32 14.55 -16.79 2.93
CA PHE A 32 14.13 -16.75 4.33
C PHE A 32 13.64 -18.13 4.76
N GLU A 33 13.61 -18.35 6.07
CA GLU A 33 13.22 -19.63 6.64
C GLU A 33 11.93 -19.46 7.43
N THR A 34 11.04 -20.44 7.28
CA THR A 34 9.86 -20.60 8.13
C THR A 34 10.07 -21.84 9.00
N SER A 35 9.17 -22.09 9.94
CA SER A 35 9.23 -23.30 10.77
C SER A 35 9.17 -24.61 9.98
N LYS A 36 8.76 -24.58 8.71
CA LYS A 36 8.56 -25.78 7.86
C LYS A 36 9.32 -25.76 6.54
N TYR A 37 9.70 -24.59 6.02
CA TYR A 37 10.25 -24.44 4.68
C TYR A 37 11.38 -23.42 4.63
N HIS A 38 12.40 -23.71 3.83
CA HIS A 38 13.34 -22.72 3.32
C HIS A 38 12.76 -22.13 2.03
N VAL A 39 12.41 -20.85 2.05
CA VAL A 39 11.72 -20.17 0.96
C VAL A 39 12.71 -19.30 0.21
N THR A 40 12.73 -19.42 -1.12
CA THR A 40 13.43 -18.48 -2.00
C THR A 40 12.40 -17.64 -2.75
N ILE A 41 12.42 -16.33 -2.53
CA ILE A 41 11.63 -15.35 -3.28
C ILE A 41 12.37 -15.01 -4.55
N ILE A 42 11.66 -15.11 -5.67
CA ILE A 42 12.10 -14.70 -6.99
C ILE A 42 11.31 -13.44 -7.36
N ASN A 43 11.93 -12.27 -7.22
CA ASN A 43 11.31 -11.03 -7.68
C ASN A 43 11.69 -10.79 -9.14
N ALA A 44 10.72 -10.85 -10.04
CA ALA A 44 10.92 -10.65 -11.47
C ALA A 44 10.12 -9.44 -11.97
N SER A 45 10.63 -8.79 -13.02
CA SER A 45 10.01 -7.61 -13.62
C SER A 45 8.59 -7.89 -14.12
N GLY A 46 7.67 -6.96 -13.85
CA GLY A 46 6.33 -6.96 -14.44
C GLY A 46 6.20 -6.18 -15.75
N HIS A 47 7.29 -5.62 -16.28
CA HIS A 47 7.25 -4.83 -17.52
C HIS A 47 7.35 -5.74 -18.75
N ARG A 48 6.58 -5.44 -19.81
CA ARG A 48 6.50 -6.25 -21.03
C ARG A 48 7.86 -6.51 -21.69
N ASP A 49 8.70 -5.48 -21.72
CA ASP A 49 10.06 -5.57 -22.28
C ASP A 49 10.97 -6.59 -21.56
N PHE A 50 10.61 -7.01 -20.34
CA PHE A 50 11.39 -7.94 -19.51
C PHE A 50 10.67 -9.25 -19.21
N ILE A 51 9.65 -9.63 -19.99
CA ILE A 51 8.94 -10.92 -19.85
C ILE A 51 9.90 -12.12 -19.85
N LYS A 52 11.01 -12.05 -20.61
CA LYS A 52 12.02 -13.13 -20.62
C LYS A 52 12.56 -13.44 -19.22
N ASN A 53 12.75 -12.42 -18.39
CA ASN A 53 13.29 -12.57 -17.04
C ASN A 53 12.22 -13.14 -16.11
N MET A 54 10.96 -12.75 -16.32
CA MET A 54 9.84 -13.39 -15.63
C MET A 54 9.74 -14.89 -15.98
N ILE A 55 9.91 -15.28 -17.24
CA ILE A 55 9.85 -16.69 -17.66
C ILE A 55 10.96 -17.52 -16.98
N ILE A 56 12.20 -17.01 -16.98
CA ILE A 56 13.34 -17.69 -16.35
C ILE A 56 13.16 -17.82 -14.83
N GLY A 57 12.58 -16.80 -14.18
CA GLY A 57 12.31 -16.85 -12.74
C GLY A 57 11.16 -17.78 -12.40
N THR A 58 10.07 -17.71 -13.16
CA THR A 58 8.83 -18.45 -12.87
C THR A 58 8.98 -19.94 -13.18
N SER A 59 9.82 -20.32 -14.14
CA SER A 59 10.08 -21.74 -14.45
C SER A 59 10.74 -22.53 -13.31
N GLN A 60 11.30 -21.83 -12.32
CA GLN A 60 11.93 -22.41 -11.13
C GLN A 60 11.04 -22.35 -9.89
N ALA A 61 9.84 -21.78 -9.99
CA ALA A 61 8.97 -21.54 -8.85
C ALA A 61 7.97 -22.69 -8.63
N ASP A 62 7.82 -23.12 -7.38
CA ASP A 62 6.79 -24.10 -7.00
C ASP A 62 5.41 -23.46 -6.74
N CYS A 63 5.41 -22.16 -6.41
CA CYS A 63 4.22 -21.36 -6.09
C CYS A 63 4.37 -19.94 -6.64
N ALA A 64 3.29 -19.38 -7.16
CA ALA A 64 3.22 -18.01 -7.63
C ALA A 64 2.53 -17.11 -6.57
N PHE A 65 3.06 -15.91 -6.39
CA PHE A 65 2.44 -14.86 -5.58
C PHE A 65 1.96 -13.74 -6.50
N LEU A 66 0.64 -13.64 -6.69
CA LEU A 66 0.01 -12.68 -7.58
C LEU A 66 -0.46 -11.46 -6.79
N ILE A 67 0.12 -10.30 -7.08
CA ILE A 67 -0.30 -9.04 -6.46
C ILE A 67 -1.37 -8.35 -7.30
N VAL A 68 -2.45 -7.96 -6.65
CA VAL A 68 -3.59 -7.26 -7.24
C VAL A 68 -3.83 -5.98 -6.45
N ALA A 69 -3.96 -4.83 -7.12
CA ALA A 69 -4.28 -3.57 -6.44
C ALA A 69 -5.77 -3.50 -6.09
N ALA A 70 -6.11 -3.00 -4.90
CA ALA A 70 -7.49 -2.87 -4.43
C ALA A 70 -8.17 -1.55 -4.83
N GLY A 71 -7.36 -0.53 -5.19
CA GLY A 71 -7.84 0.79 -5.58
C GLY A 71 -8.77 0.75 -6.79
N VAL A 72 -9.80 1.60 -6.77
CA VAL A 72 -10.75 1.76 -7.88
C VAL A 72 -10.02 2.37 -9.09
N GLY A 73 -10.22 1.79 -10.27
CA GLY A 73 -9.51 2.12 -11.51
C GLY A 73 -8.23 1.31 -11.71
N GLU A 74 -7.39 1.17 -10.67
CA GLU A 74 -6.17 0.36 -10.74
C GLU A 74 -6.48 -1.12 -10.88
N PHE A 75 -7.43 -1.61 -10.08
CA PHE A 75 -7.90 -2.99 -10.14
C PHE A 75 -8.40 -3.34 -11.55
N GLU A 76 -9.35 -2.56 -12.05
CA GLU A 76 -10.01 -2.79 -13.34
C GLU A 76 -9.02 -2.72 -14.51
N THR A 77 -8.02 -1.83 -14.43
CA THR A 77 -6.92 -1.77 -15.39
C THR A 77 -6.06 -3.04 -15.34
N GLY A 78 -5.75 -3.52 -14.13
CA GLY A 78 -4.95 -4.72 -13.89
C GLY A 78 -5.61 -6.01 -14.39
N ILE A 79 -6.93 -6.17 -14.21
CA ILE A 79 -7.66 -7.38 -14.65
C ILE A 79 -8.15 -7.32 -16.10
N SER A 80 -8.02 -6.17 -16.76
CA SER A 80 -8.41 -6.02 -18.16
C SER A 80 -7.72 -7.07 -19.06
N LYS A 81 -8.28 -7.32 -20.25
CA LYS A 81 -7.73 -8.32 -21.20
C LYS A 81 -6.25 -8.10 -21.54
N ASN A 82 -5.80 -6.85 -21.49
CA ASN A 82 -4.41 -6.45 -21.77
C ASN A 82 -3.65 -6.05 -20.50
N GLY A 83 -4.22 -6.31 -19.32
CA GLY A 83 -3.64 -5.97 -18.02
C GLY A 83 -2.46 -6.89 -17.67
N GLN A 84 -1.46 -6.33 -17.00
CA GLN A 84 -0.24 -7.05 -16.65
C GLN A 84 -0.49 -8.20 -15.66
N THR A 85 -1.39 -8.01 -14.68
CA THR A 85 -1.76 -9.03 -13.68
C THR A 85 -2.31 -10.28 -14.36
N CYS A 86 -3.13 -10.09 -15.39
CA CYS A 86 -3.70 -11.15 -16.22
C CYS A 86 -2.63 -11.91 -17.01
N GLU A 87 -1.77 -11.18 -17.70
CA GLU A 87 -0.67 -11.74 -18.50
C GLU A 87 0.28 -12.58 -17.62
N HIS A 88 0.64 -12.08 -16.43
CA HIS A 88 1.51 -12.78 -15.50
C HIS A 88 0.90 -14.06 -14.92
N ALA A 89 -0.39 -14.04 -14.56
CA ALA A 89 -1.06 -15.23 -14.04
C ALA A 89 -1.13 -16.35 -15.09
N LEU A 90 -1.39 -16.00 -16.35
CA LEU A 90 -1.42 -16.93 -17.48
C LEU A 90 -0.03 -17.51 -17.76
N LEU A 91 1.02 -16.67 -17.75
CA LEU A 91 2.40 -17.12 -17.92
C LEU A 91 2.82 -18.10 -16.82
N ALA A 92 2.54 -17.78 -15.56
CA ALA A 92 2.86 -18.67 -14.44
C ALA A 92 2.19 -20.05 -14.56
N TYR A 93 0.92 -20.08 -14.96
CA TYR A 93 0.20 -21.33 -15.15
C TYR A 93 0.79 -22.17 -16.30
N THR A 94 1.09 -21.50 -17.41
CA THR A 94 1.67 -22.14 -18.61
C THR A 94 3.05 -22.74 -18.33
N LEU A 95 3.83 -22.10 -17.45
CA LEU A 95 5.14 -22.58 -17.01
C LEU A 95 5.07 -23.69 -15.95
N GLY A 96 3.86 -24.13 -15.56
CA GLY A 96 3.66 -25.27 -14.67
C GLY A 96 3.46 -24.93 -13.20
N VAL A 97 3.41 -23.65 -12.84
CA VAL A 97 3.17 -23.22 -11.46
C VAL A 97 1.68 -23.37 -11.14
N LYS A 98 1.33 -24.44 -10.40
CA LYS A 98 -0.08 -24.77 -10.09
C LYS A 98 -0.56 -24.18 -8.77
N GLN A 99 0.35 -23.85 -7.85
CA GLN A 99 0.02 -23.22 -6.58
C GLN A 99 0.04 -21.70 -6.76
N LEU A 100 -1.03 -21.04 -6.31
CA LEU A 100 -1.22 -19.61 -6.45
C LEU A 100 -1.69 -19.01 -5.13
N ILE A 101 -1.05 -17.94 -4.70
CA ILE A 101 -1.50 -17.09 -3.60
C ILE A 101 -1.74 -15.70 -4.18
N VAL A 102 -2.88 -15.11 -3.87
CA VAL A 102 -3.29 -13.79 -4.34
C VAL A 102 -3.21 -12.79 -3.19
N GLY A 103 -2.32 -11.80 -3.31
CA GLY A 103 -2.24 -10.66 -2.39
C GLY A 103 -3.06 -9.50 -2.91
N VAL A 104 -4.15 -9.16 -2.23
CA VAL A 104 -4.95 -7.97 -2.52
C VAL A 104 -4.31 -6.78 -1.79
N ASN A 105 -3.52 -6.00 -2.52
CA ASN A 105 -2.67 -4.93 -2.00
C ASN A 105 -3.36 -3.56 -2.05
N LYS A 106 -2.85 -2.60 -1.26
CA LYS A 106 -3.42 -1.25 -1.09
C LYS A 106 -4.83 -1.28 -0.49
N MET A 107 -5.11 -2.22 0.41
CA MET A 107 -6.40 -2.26 1.11
C MET A 107 -6.65 -1.02 1.99
N ASP A 108 -5.59 -0.30 2.37
CA ASP A 108 -5.66 1.00 3.03
C ASP A 108 -6.27 2.10 2.14
N SER A 109 -6.17 1.97 0.81
CA SER A 109 -6.66 2.96 -0.15
C SER A 109 -8.07 2.67 -0.66
N THR A 110 -8.77 1.67 -0.12
CA THR A 110 -10.18 1.45 -0.46
C THR A 110 -11.05 2.47 0.25
N GLU A 111 -12.26 2.69 -0.23
CA GLU A 111 -13.26 3.55 0.42
C GLU A 111 -14.48 2.70 0.83
N PRO A 112 -14.73 2.48 2.13
CA PRO A 112 -13.88 2.83 3.28
C PRO A 112 -12.57 2.03 3.32
N PRO A 113 -11.53 2.49 4.07
CA PRO A 113 -10.28 1.76 4.23
C PRO A 113 -10.52 0.36 4.78
N TYR A 114 -9.79 -0.63 4.24
CA TYR A 114 -9.99 -2.05 4.55
C TYR A 114 -11.44 -2.52 4.33
N GLY A 115 -12.10 -1.95 3.32
CA GLY A 115 -13.50 -2.21 3.02
C GLY A 115 -13.75 -3.67 2.66
N HIS A 116 -14.47 -4.39 3.52
CA HIS A 116 -14.79 -5.81 3.31
C HIS A 116 -15.50 -6.05 1.99
N ARG A 117 -16.47 -5.20 1.65
CA ARG A 117 -17.21 -5.28 0.38
C ARG A 117 -16.30 -5.21 -0.84
N ARG A 118 -15.34 -4.27 -0.85
CA ARG A 118 -14.40 -4.14 -1.97
C ARG A 118 -13.49 -5.37 -2.08
N TYR A 119 -13.05 -5.91 -0.95
CA TYR A 119 -12.28 -7.15 -0.92
C TYR A 119 -13.08 -8.32 -1.51
N GLU A 120 -14.33 -8.53 -1.11
CA GLU A 120 -15.18 -9.60 -1.65
C GLU A 120 -15.43 -9.46 -3.16
N GLU A 121 -15.66 -8.23 -3.63
CA GLU A 121 -15.79 -7.91 -5.06
C GLU A 121 -14.53 -8.34 -5.83
N ILE A 122 -13.34 -7.95 -5.34
CA ILE A 122 -12.05 -8.32 -5.93
C ILE A 122 -11.85 -9.83 -5.92
N VAL A 123 -12.08 -10.49 -4.79
CA VAL A 123 -11.93 -11.95 -4.65
C VAL A 123 -12.82 -12.67 -5.65
N LYS A 124 -14.08 -12.23 -5.81
CA LYS A 124 -15.03 -12.84 -6.74
C LYS A 124 -14.58 -12.69 -8.20
N GLU A 125 -14.15 -11.50 -8.59
CA GLU A 125 -13.69 -11.23 -9.96
C GLU A 125 -12.40 -11.97 -10.29
N VAL A 126 -11.40 -11.88 -9.40
CA VAL A 126 -10.12 -12.58 -9.57
C VAL A 126 -10.33 -14.09 -9.55
N SER A 127 -11.18 -14.64 -8.67
CA SER A 127 -11.52 -16.07 -8.66
C SER A 127 -12.12 -16.53 -9.99
N THR A 128 -13.02 -15.73 -10.57
CA THR A 128 -13.61 -16.03 -11.88
C THR A 128 -12.54 -16.02 -12.97
N TYR A 129 -11.59 -15.10 -12.88
CA TYR A 129 -10.51 -14.96 -13.84
C TYR A 129 -9.49 -16.10 -13.76
N ILE A 130 -8.95 -16.41 -12.57
CA ILE A 130 -7.96 -17.49 -12.40
C ILE A 130 -8.56 -18.86 -12.74
N LYS A 131 -9.86 -19.05 -12.53
CA LYS A 131 -10.59 -20.24 -12.96
C LYS A 131 -10.62 -20.39 -14.49
N LYS A 132 -10.70 -19.27 -15.24
CA LYS A 132 -10.61 -19.30 -16.71
C LYS A 132 -9.21 -19.67 -17.21
N ILE A 133 -8.16 -19.28 -16.47
CA ILE A 133 -6.78 -19.67 -16.78
C ILE A 133 -6.56 -21.17 -16.53
N GLY A 134 -7.17 -21.71 -15.47
CA GLY A 134 -7.08 -23.12 -15.11
C GLY A 134 -6.69 -23.37 -13.64
N TYR A 135 -6.46 -22.33 -12.85
CA TYR A 135 -6.26 -22.47 -11.41
C TYR A 135 -7.54 -22.88 -10.69
N ASN A 136 -7.40 -23.61 -9.59
CA ASN A 136 -8.53 -23.90 -8.71
C ASN A 136 -8.70 -22.78 -7.67
N PRO A 137 -9.76 -21.95 -7.74
CA PRO A 137 -9.97 -20.85 -6.80
C PRO A 137 -10.22 -21.31 -5.36
N THR A 138 -10.60 -22.57 -5.11
CA THR A 138 -10.78 -23.07 -3.74
C THR A 138 -9.47 -23.38 -3.04
N ILE A 139 -8.39 -23.59 -3.80
CA ILE A 139 -7.04 -23.87 -3.27
C ILE A 139 -6.23 -22.58 -3.18
N ALA A 140 -6.52 -21.61 -4.07
CA ALA A 140 -5.85 -20.32 -4.07
C ALA A 140 -6.18 -19.53 -2.79
N ALA A 141 -5.15 -19.13 -2.05
CA ALA A 141 -5.32 -18.29 -0.87
C ALA A 141 -5.44 -16.82 -1.30
N PHE A 142 -6.45 -16.12 -0.79
CA PHE A 142 -6.60 -14.68 -0.94
C PHE A 142 -6.23 -14.00 0.38
N VAL A 143 -5.30 -13.06 0.33
CA VAL A 143 -4.79 -12.37 1.51
C VAL A 143 -4.92 -10.86 1.30
N PRO A 144 -5.71 -10.14 2.12
CA PRO A 144 -5.70 -8.69 2.12
C PRO A 144 -4.38 -8.21 2.73
N ILE A 145 -3.64 -7.41 1.97
CA ILE A 145 -2.36 -6.84 2.39
C ILE A 145 -2.37 -5.33 2.15
N SER A 146 -1.56 -4.61 2.92
CA SER A 146 -1.12 -3.29 2.55
C SER A 146 0.40 -3.24 2.67
N GLY A 147 1.07 -3.00 1.55
CA GLY A 147 2.52 -2.81 1.50
C GLY A 147 2.97 -1.43 2.00
N TRP A 148 2.05 -0.58 2.47
CA TRP A 148 2.34 0.81 2.81
C TRP A 148 1.66 1.25 4.12
N ASN A 149 2.42 1.18 5.22
CA ASN A 149 2.15 1.98 6.41
C ASN A 149 3.24 3.06 6.49
N VAL A 150 2.87 4.33 6.37
CA VAL A 150 3.84 5.43 6.28
C VAL A 150 4.24 5.93 7.66
N ASN A 151 5.33 5.37 8.19
CA ASN A 151 6.19 6.08 9.12
C ASN A 151 7.28 6.81 8.31
N VAL A 152 6.96 7.98 7.73
CA VAL A 152 7.95 8.78 7.00
C VAL A 152 8.87 9.49 8.00
N LYS A 153 10.15 9.12 7.99
CA LYS A 153 11.20 9.87 8.71
C LYS A 153 12.01 10.68 7.70
N THR A 154 12.16 11.97 7.98
CA THR A 154 12.91 12.92 7.15
C THR A 154 13.70 13.90 8.00
N GLU A 155 14.69 14.53 7.39
CA GLU A 155 15.39 15.68 7.94
C GLU A 155 14.73 16.98 7.46
N VAL A 156 14.50 17.91 8.39
CA VAL A 156 14.11 19.29 8.10
C VAL A 156 15.36 20.06 7.67
N LYS A 157 15.29 20.74 6.52
CA LYS A 157 16.37 21.58 5.98
C LYS A 157 16.29 23.03 6.44
N SER A 158 15.09 23.58 6.39
CA SER A 158 14.83 24.99 6.67
C SER A 158 13.40 25.15 7.14
N VAL A 159 13.17 26.18 7.93
CA VAL A 159 11.85 26.57 8.42
C VAL A 159 11.64 28.03 8.00
N GLU A 160 10.43 28.36 7.58
CA GLU A 160 10.04 29.68 7.12
C GLU A 160 8.68 30.07 7.66
N MET A 161 8.50 31.36 7.92
CA MET A 161 7.21 31.95 8.31
C MET A 161 7.08 33.29 7.61
N HIS A 162 5.96 33.51 6.89
CA HIS A 162 5.71 34.77 6.16
C HIS A 162 6.88 35.24 5.24
N HIS A 163 7.52 34.30 4.55
CA HIS A 163 8.68 34.53 3.66
C HIS A 163 10.00 34.90 4.36
N GLU A 164 10.08 34.74 5.68
CA GLU A 164 11.32 34.90 6.44
C GLU A 164 11.81 33.53 6.93
N ALA A 165 13.12 33.30 6.83
CA ALA A 165 13.74 32.08 7.31
C ALA A 165 13.91 32.14 8.84
N LEU A 166 13.53 31.06 9.52
CA LEU A 166 13.65 30.90 10.97
C LEU A 166 14.73 29.88 11.31
N SER A 167 15.47 30.12 12.40
CA SER A 167 16.41 29.15 12.97
C SER A 167 15.70 28.01 13.71
N GLU A 168 14.55 28.31 14.31
CA GLU A 168 13.68 27.39 15.03
C GLU A 168 12.23 27.86 14.96
N ALA A 169 11.28 26.93 15.08
CA ALA A 169 9.87 27.23 15.25
C ALA A 169 9.46 26.89 16.68
N LEU A 170 8.68 27.77 17.29
CA LEU A 170 8.13 27.56 18.62
C LEU A 170 6.68 27.11 18.54
N SER A 171 6.16 26.61 19.67
CA SER A 171 4.75 26.25 19.78
C SER A 171 3.87 27.46 19.47
N ARG A 172 2.87 27.26 18.60
CA ARG A 172 1.91 28.25 18.04
C ARG A 172 2.37 28.99 16.78
N ASP A 173 3.57 28.74 16.27
CA ASP A 173 3.98 29.32 14.99
C ASP A 173 3.34 28.58 13.81
N ASN A 174 2.84 29.34 12.82
CA ASN A 174 2.38 28.79 11.55
C ASN A 174 3.53 28.79 10.54
N VAL A 175 4.23 27.67 10.47
CA VAL A 175 5.47 27.58 9.68
C VAL A 175 5.33 26.69 8.45
N GLY A 176 5.99 27.10 7.37
CA GLY A 176 6.40 26.21 6.30
C GLY A 176 7.76 25.62 6.64
N PHE A 177 8.01 24.35 6.30
CA PHE A 177 9.34 23.77 6.48
C PHE A 177 9.68 22.87 5.30
N ASN A 178 10.94 22.94 4.88
CA ASN A 178 11.46 22.17 3.77
C ASN A 178 12.08 20.86 4.29
N VAL A 179 11.78 19.75 3.63
CA VAL A 179 12.21 18.41 4.04
C VAL A 179 12.97 17.70 2.93
N LYS A 180 13.96 16.88 3.29
CA LYS A 180 14.73 16.10 2.30
C LYS A 180 13.96 14.87 1.85
N ASN A 181 14.05 14.54 0.57
CA ASN A 181 13.63 13.24 0.03
C ASN A 181 12.15 12.89 0.28
N ILE A 182 11.30 13.90 0.50
CA ILE A 182 9.84 13.77 0.54
C ILE A 182 9.28 14.61 -0.60
N SER A 183 8.39 14.01 -1.40
CA SER A 183 7.61 14.72 -2.41
C SER A 183 6.29 15.21 -1.82
N ALA A 184 5.72 16.27 -2.39
CA ALA A 184 4.36 16.73 -2.05
C ALA A 184 3.27 15.65 -2.24
N LYS A 185 3.59 14.54 -2.93
CA LYS A 185 2.70 13.38 -3.09
C LYS A 185 2.78 12.37 -1.95
N ASP A 186 3.85 12.43 -1.15
CA ASP A 186 4.10 11.50 -0.04
C ASP A 186 3.49 12.01 1.28
N VAL A 187 2.98 13.24 1.25
CA VAL A 187 2.31 13.91 2.38
C VAL A 187 0.93 14.40 1.92
N ARG A 188 -0.04 14.40 2.83
CA ARG A 188 -1.39 14.91 2.57
C ARG A 188 -1.87 15.74 3.75
N CYS A 189 -2.91 16.54 3.52
CA CYS A 189 -3.59 17.24 4.60
C CYS A 189 -4.08 16.23 5.65
N GLY A 190 -3.93 16.58 6.93
CA GLY A 190 -4.24 15.71 8.07
C GLY A 190 -3.05 14.90 8.60
N TYR A 191 -1.87 14.95 7.97
CA TYR A 191 -0.67 14.34 8.55
C TYR A 191 -0.08 15.16 9.69
N VAL A 192 0.44 14.47 10.70
CA VAL A 192 1.08 15.07 11.88
C VAL A 192 2.58 14.85 11.80
N ALA A 193 3.35 15.93 11.86
CA ALA A 193 4.81 15.87 11.96
C ALA A 193 5.21 15.99 13.43
N SER A 194 6.14 15.15 13.89
CA SER A 194 6.78 15.32 15.20
C SER A 194 8.24 14.88 15.20
N ASP A 195 8.93 15.12 16.32
CA ASP A 195 10.30 14.64 16.51
C ASP A 195 10.33 13.11 16.63
N SER A 196 11.01 12.48 15.68
CA SER A 196 11.21 11.02 15.65
C SER A 196 11.90 10.43 16.89
N LYS A 197 12.55 11.26 17.72
CA LYS A 197 13.29 10.84 18.92
C LYS A 197 12.56 11.19 20.23
N ASN A 198 11.51 12.00 20.18
CA ASN A 198 10.82 12.48 21.37
C ASN A 198 9.31 12.33 21.18
N ASP A 199 8.79 11.18 21.64
CA ASP A 199 7.38 10.79 21.57
C ASP A 199 6.78 10.95 20.15
N PRO A 200 7.21 10.10 19.19
CA PRO A 200 6.72 10.17 17.81
C PRO A 200 5.20 9.89 17.76
N PRO A 201 4.48 10.47 16.78
CA PRO A 201 3.04 10.31 16.70
C PRO A 201 2.72 8.87 16.33
N MET A 202 1.70 8.30 16.97
CA MET A 202 1.25 6.94 16.70
C MET A 202 -0.18 6.94 16.17
N GLU A 203 -0.43 6.09 15.18
CA GLU A 203 -1.78 5.81 14.71
C GLU A 203 -2.57 5.09 15.81
N ALA A 204 -3.82 5.51 16.02
CA ALA A 204 -4.74 4.89 16.96
C ALA A 204 -5.93 4.29 16.20
N ALA A 205 -6.21 3.01 16.44
CA ALA A 205 -7.38 2.34 15.85
C ALA A 205 -8.72 2.79 16.48
N GLY A 206 -8.66 3.42 17.65
CA GLY A 206 -9.78 4.00 18.36
C GLY A 206 -9.27 4.76 19.59
N PHE A 207 -10.12 5.64 20.12
CA PHE A 207 -9.83 6.40 21.34
C PHE A 207 -11.10 6.59 22.16
N THR A 208 -10.92 6.75 23.46
CA THR A 208 -12.02 7.14 24.37
C THR A 208 -11.97 8.64 24.55
N ALA A 209 -13.08 9.32 24.30
CA ALA A 209 -13.22 10.75 24.50
C ALA A 209 -14.52 11.08 25.23
N GLN A 210 -14.49 12.15 26.00
CA GLN A 210 -15.69 12.74 26.56
C GLN A 210 -16.38 13.56 25.46
N VAL A 211 -17.64 13.25 25.19
CA VAL A 211 -18.44 13.94 24.17
C VAL A 211 -19.50 14.79 24.85
N ILE A 212 -19.59 16.07 24.44
CA ILE A 212 -20.67 16.96 24.83
C ILE A 212 -21.62 17.08 23.63
N ILE A 213 -22.87 16.66 23.81
CA ILE A 213 -23.87 16.70 22.75
C ILE A 213 -24.55 18.08 22.77
N LEU A 214 -24.48 18.80 21.67
CA LEU A 214 -25.17 20.08 21.47
C LEU A 214 -26.61 19.85 20.97
N ASN A 215 -27.30 20.90 20.51
CA ASN A 215 -28.67 20.83 19.97
C ASN A 215 -28.76 19.97 18.69
N HIS A 216 -28.70 18.67 18.88
CA HIS A 216 -28.80 17.65 17.85
C HIS A 216 -30.25 17.16 17.75
N PRO A 217 -30.84 17.09 16.54
CA PRO A 217 -32.27 16.80 16.36
C PRO A 217 -32.67 15.35 16.65
N GLY A 218 -31.71 14.48 16.98
CA GLY A 218 -31.93 13.06 17.24
C GLY A 218 -31.11 12.52 18.41
N GLN A 219 -31.25 11.23 18.69
CA GLN A 219 -30.49 10.53 19.72
C GLN A 219 -29.21 9.94 19.13
N ILE A 220 -28.12 9.99 19.90
CA ILE A 220 -26.85 9.34 19.56
C ILE A 220 -26.79 8.03 20.36
N SER A 221 -26.55 6.92 19.66
CA SER A 221 -26.40 5.59 20.25
C SER A 221 -25.16 4.89 19.68
N ALA A 222 -24.74 3.79 20.32
CA ALA A 222 -23.70 2.93 19.77
C ALA A 222 -24.04 2.54 18.31
N GLY A 223 -23.05 2.63 17.44
CA GLY A 223 -23.18 2.50 15.99
C GLY A 223 -23.39 3.82 15.24
N TYR A 224 -23.60 4.96 15.92
CA TYR A 224 -23.64 6.27 15.28
C TYR A 224 -22.29 6.59 14.61
N ALA A 225 -22.33 6.99 13.34
CA ALA A 225 -21.13 7.17 12.51
C ALA A 225 -20.98 8.61 11.97
N PRO A 226 -20.58 9.58 12.81
CA PRO A 226 -20.39 10.96 12.39
C PRO A 226 -19.06 11.14 11.63
N VAL A 227 -18.96 12.27 10.92
CA VAL A 227 -17.66 12.85 10.57
C VAL A 227 -17.12 13.54 11.81
N LEU A 228 -15.86 13.24 12.15
CA LEU A 228 -15.13 13.82 13.25
C LEU A 228 -14.00 14.68 12.68
N ASP A 229 -14.08 15.98 12.96
CA ASP A 229 -13.06 16.94 12.60
C ASP A 229 -12.04 17.01 13.74
N CYS A 230 -10.79 16.61 13.45
CA CYS A 230 -9.69 16.65 14.40
C CYS A 230 -8.49 17.35 13.76
N HIS A 231 -8.11 18.50 14.33
CA HIS A 231 -7.08 19.39 13.79
C HIS A 231 -7.34 19.82 12.34
N LEU A 232 -6.66 19.19 11.38
CA LEU A 232 -6.75 19.46 9.93
C LEU A 232 -7.27 18.24 9.16
N CYS A 233 -7.89 17.30 9.87
CA CYS A 233 -8.37 16.05 9.31
C CYS A 233 -9.86 15.85 9.60
N ASP A 234 -10.59 15.44 8.57
CA ASP A 234 -12.00 15.08 8.65
C ASP A 234 -12.10 13.57 8.44
N ILE A 235 -12.56 12.84 9.46
CA ILE A 235 -12.53 11.36 9.47
C ILE A 235 -13.91 10.83 9.82
N LEU A 236 -14.39 9.84 9.06
CA LEU A 236 -15.56 9.06 9.46
C LEU A 236 -15.21 8.17 10.67
N ALA A 237 -15.86 8.42 11.80
CA ALA A 237 -15.68 7.65 13.02
C ALA A 237 -16.97 6.89 13.35
N SER A 238 -16.87 5.78 14.08
CA SER A 238 -18.03 5.05 14.60
C SER A 238 -17.98 5.00 16.12
N LEU A 239 -19.09 5.35 16.77
CA LEU A 239 -19.23 5.29 18.22
C LEU A 239 -19.46 3.83 18.63
N LEU A 240 -18.50 3.22 19.34
CA LEU A 240 -18.56 1.80 19.68
C LEU A 240 -19.30 1.50 21.00
N SER A 241 -19.39 2.48 21.90
CA SER A 241 -20.00 2.34 23.23
C SER A 241 -20.59 3.66 23.71
#